data_AF-A0A1T1HQH8-F1
#
_entry.id   AF-A0A1T1HQH8-F1
#
_cell.length_a   1.000
_cell.length_b   1.000
_cell.length_c   1.000
_cell.angle_alpha   90.00
_cell.angle_beta   90.00
_cell.angle_gamma   90.00
#
_symmetry.space_group_name_H-M   'P 1'
#
loop_
_entity.id
_entity.type
_entity.pdbx_description
1 polymer ?
#
loop_
_entity_poly.entity_id
_entity_poly.type
_entity_poly.pdbx_seq_one_letter_code
_entity_poly.pdbx_strand_id
1 'polypeptide(L)'
;MYWNQPNFEGLLTLAAHFEAQPGLQALAQYCRMREKGLRREAFSALEQFLASVSSFDTATQRALAVDIFEANARTHEAHHLLNQPLMSRFLLPTLQAWVDEQPNAQVPLRWLGLQRNEHELLLRALALNPADTPVRMRLIDHHLSSADHATHHLDESHFIGEVQYALDELARAQALITGATEPERLQHLHTELLAYQDLIADWIAYSRAPSGSFPQWCADQGRTYTYPAKYYYR
;
A
#
# COMPACT_ATOMS: atom_id res chain seq x y z
N MET A 1 -21.67 -8.70 18.33
CA MET A 1 -21.42 -8.32 16.93
C MET A 1 -20.29 -7.30 16.96
N TYR A 2 -19.04 -7.77 16.80
CA TYR A 2 -17.81 -7.08 17.24
C TYR A 2 -16.87 -6.71 16.07
N TRP A 3 -17.41 -6.52 14.86
CA TRP A 3 -16.56 -6.44 13.66
C TRP A 3 -15.90 -5.07 13.44
N ASN A 4 -16.37 -4.00 14.10
CA ASN A 4 -15.84 -2.63 13.96
C ASN A 4 -15.11 -2.08 15.19
N GLN A 5 -14.94 -2.89 16.25
CA GLN A 5 -14.30 -2.44 17.48
C GLN A 5 -12.87 -1.93 17.26
N PRO A 6 -12.00 -2.61 16.48
CA PRO A 6 -10.64 -2.11 16.23
C PRO A 6 -10.60 -0.75 15.54
N ASN A 7 -11.48 -0.52 14.56
CA ASN A 7 -11.58 0.77 13.88
C ASN A 7 -12.03 1.90 14.83
N PHE A 8 -12.92 1.61 15.79
CA PHE A 8 -13.35 2.59 16.77
C PHE A 8 -12.24 2.94 17.78
N GLU A 9 -11.49 1.94 18.25
CA GLU A 9 -10.32 2.13 19.10
C GLU A 9 -9.22 2.93 18.37
N GLY A 10 -9.02 2.65 17.08
CA GLY A 10 -8.12 3.42 16.21
C GLY A 10 -8.53 4.89 16.08
N LEU A 11 -9.83 5.18 15.88
CA LEU A 11 -10.33 6.55 15.82
C LEU A 11 -10.14 7.32 17.13
N LEU A 12 -10.28 6.67 18.29
CA LEU A 12 -10.02 7.32 19.58
C LEU A 12 -8.53 7.61 19.79
N THR A 13 -7.67 6.70 19.35
CA THR A 13 -6.20 6.90 19.37
C THR A 13 -5.81 8.11 18.53
N LEU A 14 -6.34 8.19 17.31
CA LEU A 14 -6.15 9.35 16.43
C LEU A 14 -6.71 10.64 17.04
N ALA A 15 -7.89 10.58 17.66
CA ALA A 15 -8.49 11.73 18.31
C ALA A 15 -7.60 12.29 19.42
N ALA A 16 -7.03 11.44 20.27
CA ALA A 16 -6.12 11.86 21.33
C ALA A 16 -4.83 12.49 20.77
N HIS A 17 -4.26 11.91 19.72
CA HIS A 17 -3.09 12.46 19.03
C HIS A 17 -3.39 13.84 18.42
N PHE A 18 -4.50 13.97 17.69
CA PHE A 18 -4.88 15.23 17.02
C PHE A 18 -5.32 16.33 17.99
N GLU A 19 -5.89 16.00 19.14
CA GLU A 19 -6.29 16.99 20.14
C GLU A 19 -5.09 17.74 20.74
N ALA A 20 -3.97 17.04 20.88
CA ALA A 20 -2.72 17.60 21.38
C ALA A 20 -2.04 18.56 20.39
N GLN A 21 -2.48 18.60 19.12
CA GLN A 21 -1.83 19.38 18.07
C GLN A 21 -2.64 20.62 17.66
N PRO A 22 -2.06 21.83 17.78
CA PRO A 22 -2.65 23.05 17.23
C PRO A 22 -3.04 22.89 15.76
N GLY A 23 -4.31 23.14 15.44
CA GLY A 23 -4.83 23.05 14.08
C GLY A 23 -5.54 21.73 13.74
N LEU A 24 -5.38 20.67 14.55
CA LEU A 24 -6.03 19.37 14.33
C LEU A 24 -7.23 19.10 15.26
N GLN A 25 -7.59 20.03 16.15
CA GLN A 25 -8.68 19.81 17.12
C GLN A 25 -10.03 19.48 16.47
N ALA A 26 -10.37 20.14 15.36
CA ALA A 26 -11.59 19.84 14.62
C ALA A 26 -11.54 18.44 13.98
N LEU A 27 -10.36 17.97 13.57
CA LEU A 27 -10.17 16.61 13.07
C LEU A 27 -10.22 15.56 14.21
N ALA A 28 -9.72 15.90 15.40
CA ALA A 28 -9.92 15.08 16.60
C ALA A 28 -11.42 14.91 16.92
N GLN A 29 -12.18 16.00 16.83
CA GLN A 29 -13.63 15.99 17.04
C GLN A 29 -14.34 15.15 15.98
N TYR A 30 -13.93 15.22 14.71
CA TYR A 30 -14.40 14.32 13.66
C TYR A 30 -14.20 12.85 14.06
N CYS A 31 -13.01 12.48 14.54
CA CYS A 31 -12.70 11.10 14.94
C CYS A 31 -13.60 10.62 16.09
N ARG A 32 -13.77 11.43 17.14
CA ARG A 32 -14.66 11.12 18.28
C ARG A 32 -16.12 10.95 17.86
N MET A 33 -16.60 11.80 16.94
CA MET A 33 -17.97 11.70 16.45
C MET A 33 -18.18 10.49 15.53
N ARG A 34 -17.18 10.13 14.71
CA ARG A 34 -17.21 8.92 13.89
C ARG A 34 -17.26 7.65 14.73
N GLU A 35 -16.51 7.62 15.83
CA GLU A 35 -16.52 6.50 16.77
C GLU A 35 -17.93 6.28 17.38
N LYS A 36 -18.60 7.37 17.79
CA LYS A 36 -19.98 7.33 18.32
C LYS A 36 -21.07 7.06 17.27
N GLY A 37 -20.71 6.88 16.01
CA GLY A 37 -21.69 6.74 14.91
C GLY A 37 -22.43 8.04 14.53
N LEU A 38 -22.00 9.19 15.06
CA LEU A 38 -22.60 10.51 14.83
C LEU A 38 -22.11 11.12 13.51
N ARG A 39 -22.61 10.57 12.40
CA ARG A 39 -22.12 10.90 11.04
C ARG A 39 -22.26 12.39 10.71
N ARG A 40 -23.41 13.01 10.99
CA ARG A 40 -23.68 14.40 10.61
C ARG A 40 -22.75 15.36 11.36
N GLU A 41 -22.59 15.14 12.65
CA GLU A 41 -21.72 15.90 13.55
C GLU A 41 -20.25 15.72 13.18
N ALA A 42 -19.85 14.49 12.83
CA ALA A 42 -18.52 14.21 12.34
C ALA A 42 -18.23 15.04 11.08
N PHE A 43 -19.07 14.96 10.05
CA PHE A 43 -18.84 15.72 8.82
C PHE A 43 -18.85 17.24 9.06
N SER A 44 -19.67 17.75 9.99
CA SER A 44 -19.61 19.15 10.41
C SER A 44 -18.23 19.53 10.96
N ALA A 45 -17.66 18.70 11.84
CA ALA A 45 -16.32 18.92 12.38
C ALA A 45 -15.22 18.83 11.31
N LEU A 46 -15.37 17.92 10.34
CA LEU A 46 -14.45 17.84 9.20
C LEU A 46 -14.51 19.10 8.32
N GLU A 47 -15.71 19.63 8.06
CA GLU A 47 -15.84 20.89 7.30
C GLU A 47 -15.23 22.07 8.06
N GLN A 48 -15.36 22.12 9.39
CA GLN A 48 -14.69 23.14 10.21
C GLN A 48 -13.17 23.05 10.09
N PHE A 49 -12.60 21.84 10.11
CA PHE A 49 -11.18 21.61 9.85
C PHE A 49 -10.78 22.09 8.44
N LEU A 50 -11.51 21.68 7.41
CA LEU A 50 -11.20 22.05 6.03
C LEU A 50 -11.33 23.56 5.76
N ALA A 51 -12.22 24.25 6.48
CA ALA A 51 -12.30 25.70 6.45
C ALA A 51 -11.11 26.36 7.15
N SER A 52 -10.69 25.85 8.31
CA SER A 52 -9.59 26.47 9.09
C SER A 52 -8.23 26.31 8.41
N VAL A 53 -7.93 25.15 7.79
CA VAL A 53 -6.62 24.90 7.18
C VAL A 53 -6.28 25.90 6.07
N SER A 54 -7.29 26.44 5.40
CA SER A 54 -7.11 27.44 4.33
C SER A 54 -6.49 28.76 4.83
N SER A 55 -6.58 29.04 6.12
CA SER A 55 -6.01 30.24 6.75
C SER A 55 -4.57 30.07 7.24
N PHE A 56 -4.08 28.83 7.29
CA PHE A 56 -2.71 28.54 7.71
C PHE A 56 -1.71 28.80 6.59
N ASP A 57 -0.48 29.15 6.96
CA ASP A 57 0.62 29.24 6.01
C ASP A 57 1.01 27.86 5.45
N THR A 58 1.74 27.87 4.34
CA THR A 58 2.14 26.65 3.62
C THR A 58 2.98 25.69 4.47
N ALA A 59 3.86 26.20 5.35
CA ALA A 59 4.69 25.33 6.19
C ALA A 59 3.83 24.61 7.24
N THR A 60 2.88 25.33 7.84
CA THR A 60 1.89 24.75 8.75
C THR A 60 1.02 23.71 8.04
N GLN A 61 0.48 24.01 6.85
CA GLN A 61 -0.32 23.04 6.08
C GLN A 61 0.46 21.74 5.79
N ARG A 62 1.73 21.85 5.38
CA ARG A 62 2.61 20.69 5.13
C ARG A 62 2.83 19.87 6.40
N ALA A 63 3.14 20.53 7.52
CA ALA A 63 3.35 19.85 8.80
C ALA A 63 2.09 19.07 9.24
N LEU A 64 0.91 19.69 9.15
CA LEU A 64 -0.36 19.05 9.46
C LEU A 64 -0.66 17.86 8.55
N ALA A 65 -0.43 17.99 7.23
CA ALA A 65 -0.66 16.91 6.28
C ALA A 65 0.24 15.70 6.58
N VAL A 66 1.52 15.95 6.88
CA VAL A 66 2.48 14.89 7.26
C VAL A 66 2.04 14.22 8.56
N ASP A 67 1.67 14.99 9.58
CA ASP A 67 1.26 14.43 10.86
C ASP A 67 0.00 13.55 10.74
N ILE A 68 -0.97 13.95 9.92
CA ILE A 68 -2.17 13.14 9.63
C ILE A 68 -1.79 11.81 8.97
N PHE A 69 -0.93 11.82 7.96
CA PHE A 69 -0.51 10.59 7.29
C PHE A 69 0.30 9.68 8.22
N GLU A 70 1.22 10.25 8.99
CA GLU A 70 2.03 9.55 9.98
C GLU A 70 1.17 8.91 11.09
N ALA A 71 0.21 9.65 11.64
CA ALA A 71 -0.72 9.16 12.64
C ALA A 71 -1.60 8.02 12.08
N ASN A 72 -2.10 8.18 10.86
CA ASN A 72 -2.87 7.15 10.18
C ASN A 72 -2.04 5.88 9.93
N ALA A 73 -0.80 6.02 9.46
CA ALA A 73 0.08 4.88 9.17
C ALA A 73 0.45 4.09 10.44
N ARG A 74 0.57 4.74 11.59
CA ARG A 74 0.77 4.07 12.89
C ARG A 74 -0.50 3.41 13.44
N THR A 75 -1.66 3.81 12.95
CA THR A 75 -2.96 3.35 13.46
C THR A 75 -3.66 2.49 12.40
N HIS A 76 -3.09 1.31 12.15
CA HIS A 76 -3.51 0.41 11.06
C HIS A 76 -5.02 0.12 11.03
N GLU A 77 -5.69 0.09 12.18
CA GLU A 77 -7.12 -0.23 12.30
C GLU A 77 -8.06 0.90 11.83
N ALA A 78 -7.58 2.15 11.69
CA ALA A 78 -8.40 3.33 11.45
C ALA A 78 -8.62 3.64 9.95
N HIS A 79 -8.99 2.64 9.16
CA HIS A 79 -9.11 2.73 7.69
C HIS A 79 -10.05 3.85 7.18
N HIS A 80 -10.92 4.40 8.04
CA HIS A 80 -11.90 5.41 7.67
C HIS A 80 -11.47 6.88 7.89
N LEU A 81 -10.26 7.15 8.40
CA LEU A 81 -9.79 8.53 8.61
C LEU A 81 -9.58 9.26 7.28
N LEU A 82 -8.83 8.65 6.35
CA LEU A 82 -8.45 9.22 5.05
C LEU A 82 -9.62 9.20 4.05
N ASN A 83 -10.73 9.84 4.42
CA ASN A 83 -11.91 9.93 3.58
C ASN A 83 -11.70 10.87 2.38
N GLN A 84 -12.59 10.78 1.39
CA GLN A 84 -12.46 11.53 0.15
C GLN A 84 -12.38 13.06 0.34
N PRO A 85 -13.21 13.72 1.20
CA PRO A 85 -13.09 15.16 1.40
C PRO A 85 -11.73 15.58 1.97
N LEU A 86 -11.23 14.86 2.98
CA LEU A 86 -9.92 15.15 3.58
C LEU A 86 -8.78 14.97 2.56
N MET A 87 -8.83 13.86 1.80
CA MET A 87 -7.83 13.53 0.79
C MET A 87 -7.80 14.55 -0.36
N SER A 88 -8.96 14.86 -0.93
CA SER A 88 -9.07 15.65 -2.16
C SER A 88 -9.00 17.17 -1.94
N ARG A 89 -9.40 17.68 -0.78
CA ARG A 89 -9.46 19.12 -0.51
C ARG A 89 -8.28 19.64 0.29
N PHE A 90 -7.54 18.77 0.97
CA PHE A 90 -6.42 19.18 1.81
C PHE A 90 -5.16 18.35 1.56
N LEU A 91 -5.18 17.04 1.85
CA LEU A 91 -3.95 16.26 1.91
C LEU A 91 -3.23 16.15 0.56
N LEU A 92 -3.90 15.64 -0.48
CA LEU A 92 -3.27 15.46 -1.79
C LEU A 92 -2.91 16.78 -2.47
N PRO A 93 -3.76 17.84 -2.46
CA PRO A 93 -3.36 19.15 -2.97
C PRO A 93 -2.13 19.73 -2.27
N THR A 94 -2.04 19.60 -0.95
CA THR A 94 -0.89 20.10 -0.17
C THR A 94 0.40 19.41 -0.58
N LEU A 95 0.38 18.08 -0.72
CA LEU A 95 1.56 17.33 -1.17
C LEU A 95 1.91 17.62 -2.63
N GLN A 96 0.90 17.75 -3.52
CA GLN A 96 1.13 18.04 -4.93
C GLN A 96 1.80 19.41 -5.11
N ALA A 97 1.27 20.45 -4.48
CA ALA A 97 1.88 21.78 -4.50
C ALA A 97 3.30 21.75 -3.94
N TRP A 98 3.56 20.93 -2.91
CA TRP A 98 4.91 20.75 -2.39
C TRP A 98 5.86 20.07 -3.39
N VAL A 99 5.43 19.04 -4.12
CA VAL A 99 6.26 18.45 -5.20
C VAL A 99 6.49 19.46 -6.32
N ASP A 100 5.48 20.25 -6.69
CA ASP A 100 5.59 21.23 -7.77
C ASP A 100 6.61 22.33 -7.42
N GLU A 101 6.66 22.77 -6.16
CA GLU A 101 7.65 23.73 -5.66
C GLU A 101 9.03 23.10 -5.40
N GLN A 102 9.05 21.87 -4.89
CA GLN A 102 10.27 21.16 -4.47
C GLN A 102 10.25 19.72 -4.99
N PRO A 103 10.62 19.51 -6.27
CA PRO A 103 10.48 18.20 -6.91
C PRO A 103 11.25 17.08 -6.20
N ASN A 104 12.31 17.39 -5.47
CA ASN A 104 13.15 16.40 -4.79
C ASN A 104 12.93 16.36 -3.27
N ALA A 105 11.81 16.91 -2.77
CA ALA A 105 11.44 16.75 -1.38
C ALA A 105 10.96 15.30 -1.13
N GLN A 106 11.66 14.56 -0.27
CA GLN A 106 11.39 13.14 -0.01
C GLN A 106 9.98 12.89 0.56
N VAL A 107 9.56 13.73 1.52
CA VAL A 107 8.30 13.55 2.25
C VAL A 107 7.05 13.58 1.35
N PRO A 108 6.86 14.59 0.47
CA PRO A 108 5.69 14.59 -0.40
C PRO A 108 5.75 13.53 -1.51
N LEU A 109 6.94 13.18 -2.02
CA LEU A 109 7.10 12.06 -2.96
C LEU A 109 6.67 10.74 -2.33
N ARG A 110 7.14 10.48 -1.10
CA ARG A 110 6.79 9.29 -0.31
C ARG A 110 5.28 9.16 -0.17
N TRP A 111 4.63 10.19 0.37
CA TRP A 111 3.21 10.11 0.68
C TRP A 111 2.34 10.09 -0.58
N LEU A 112 2.64 10.90 -1.61
CA LEU A 112 1.89 10.83 -2.87
C LEU A 112 2.04 9.45 -3.53
N GLY A 113 3.27 8.93 -3.60
CA GLY A 113 3.55 7.61 -4.16
C GLY A 113 2.76 6.51 -3.45
N LEU A 114 2.74 6.51 -2.11
CA LEU A 114 2.01 5.51 -1.32
C LEU A 114 0.49 5.60 -1.52
N GLN A 115 -0.05 6.82 -1.58
CA GLN A 115 -1.50 7.04 -1.68
C GLN A 115 -2.06 6.83 -3.08
N ARG A 116 -1.28 7.17 -4.13
CA ARG A 116 -1.71 7.01 -5.53
C ARG A 116 -1.19 5.72 -6.17
N ASN A 117 -0.38 4.95 -5.44
CA ASN A 117 0.31 3.77 -5.96
C ASN A 117 1.16 4.09 -7.21
N GLU A 118 1.80 5.26 -7.23
CA GLU A 118 2.59 5.75 -8.37
C GLU A 118 4.05 5.27 -8.26
N HIS A 119 4.41 4.32 -9.12
CA HIS A 119 5.72 3.66 -9.12
C HIS A 119 6.90 4.63 -9.17
N GLU A 120 6.87 5.60 -10.09
CA GLU A 120 7.95 6.58 -10.28
C GLU A 120 8.16 7.47 -9.04
N LEU A 121 7.08 7.86 -8.35
CA LEU A 121 7.18 8.65 -7.12
C LEU A 121 7.82 7.83 -6.00
N LEU A 122 7.45 6.55 -5.88
CA LEU A 122 8.00 5.64 -4.88
C LEU A 122 9.49 5.36 -5.14
N LEU A 123 9.91 5.14 -6.39
CA LEU A 123 11.32 4.98 -6.74
C LEU A 123 12.14 6.22 -6.35
N ARG A 124 11.64 7.42 -6.67
CA ARG A 124 12.30 8.69 -6.31
C ARG A 124 12.36 8.88 -4.79
N ALA A 125 11.29 8.56 -4.08
CA ALA A 125 11.26 8.64 -2.62
C ALA A 125 12.29 7.67 -1.98
N LEU A 126 12.39 6.44 -2.48
CA LEU A 126 13.34 5.44 -2.01
C LEU A 126 14.80 5.83 -2.32
N ALA A 127 15.05 6.45 -3.47
CA ALA A 127 16.37 6.96 -3.82
C ALA A 127 16.85 8.06 -2.85
N LEU A 128 15.93 8.90 -2.35
CA LEU A 128 16.22 9.94 -1.36
C LEU A 128 16.33 9.40 0.07
N ASN A 129 15.62 8.31 0.39
CA ASN A 129 15.68 7.63 1.68
C ASN A 129 15.65 6.10 1.50
N PRO A 130 16.82 5.45 1.32
CA PRO A 130 16.88 3.99 1.12
C PRO A 130 16.38 3.15 2.31
N ALA A 131 16.29 3.74 3.50
CA ALA A 131 15.79 3.07 4.71
C ALA A 131 14.25 3.11 4.83
N ASP A 132 13.53 3.66 3.86
CA ASP A 132 12.06 3.75 3.89
C ASP A 132 11.40 2.39 3.58
N THR A 133 11.33 1.55 4.61
CA THR A 133 10.77 0.19 4.52
C THR A 133 9.34 0.16 3.95
N PRO A 134 8.39 1.03 4.36
CA PRO A 134 7.06 1.07 3.75
C PRO A 134 7.05 1.33 2.23
N VAL A 135 7.86 2.27 1.74
CA VAL A 135 7.99 2.54 0.29
C VAL A 135 8.58 1.33 -0.43
N ARG A 136 9.62 0.72 0.16
CA ARG A 136 10.27 -0.47 -0.37
C ARG A 136 9.31 -1.65 -0.47
N MET A 137 8.54 -1.92 0.58
CA MET A 137 7.51 -2.97 0.58
C MET A 137 6.51 -2.75 -0.55
N ARG A 138 6.00 -1.52 -0.72
CA ARG A 138 5.05 -1.23 -1.80
C ARG A 138 5.62 -1.48 -3.20
N LEU A 139 6.89 -1.16 -3.41
CA LEU A 139 7.56 -1.44 -4.69
C LEU A 139 7.75 -2.94 -4.91
N ILE A 140 8.09 -3.69 -3.86
CA ILE A 140 8.18 -5.16 -3.93
C ILE A 140 6.82 -5.77 -4.28
N ASP A 141 5.74 -5.37 -3.57
CA ASP A 141 4.38 -5.83 -3.85
C ASP A 141 3.97 -5.57 -5.31
N HIS A 142 4.32 -4.40 -5.84
CA HIS A 142 4.05 -4.06 -7.23
C HIS A 142 4.71 -5.07 -8.19
N HIS A 143 5.98 -5.38 -7.99
CA HIS A 143 6.70 -6.34 -8.82
C HIS A 143 6.19 -7.78 -8.64
N LEU A 144 5.89 -8.20 -7.40
CA LEU A 144 5.32 -9.52 -7.14
C LEU A 144 3.93 -9.69 -7.77
N SER A 145 3.12 -8.63 -7.82
CA SER A 145 1.79 -8.69 -8.47
C SER A 145 1.86 -8.98 -9.97
N SER A 146 2.98 -8.68 -10.64
CA SER A 146 3.20 -9.10 -12.03
C SER A 146 3.36 -10.62 -12.14
N ALA A 147 4.07 -11.27 -11.21
CA ALA A 147 4.22 -12.72 -11.17
C ALA A 147 2.91 -13.41 -10.78
N ASP A 148 2.16 -12.84 -9.83
CA ASP A 148 0.81 -13.28 -9.49
C ASP A 148 -0.10 -13.27 -10.73
N HIS A 149 -0.16 -12.13 -11.44
CA HIS A 149 -0.93 -12.00 -12.66
C HIS A 149 -0.47 -12.97 -13.75
N ALA A 150 0.83 -13.22 -13.90
CA ALA A 150 1.32 -14.15 -14.90
C ALA A 150 0.95 -15.61 -14.59
N THR A 151 0.85 -15.97 -13.32
CA THR A 151 0.73 -17.36 -12.85
C THR A 151 -0.66 -17.78 -12.36
N HIS A 152 -1.61 -16.85 -12.19
CA HIS A 152 -2.92 -17.16 -11.60
C HIS A 152 -3.84 -18.09 -12.42
N HIS A 153 -3.49 -18.40 -13.68
CA HIS A 153 -4.18 -19.39 -14.52
C HIS A 153 -3.38 -20.70 -14.73
N LEU A 154 -2.35 -20.95 -13.92
CA LEU A 154 -1.54 -22.17 -14.05
C LEU A 154 -2.29 -23.46 -13.67
N ASP A 155 -3.36 -23.37 -12.88
CA ASP A 155 -4.34 -24.45 -12.69
C ASP A 155 -4.99 -24.92 -14.00
N GLU A 156 -5.11 -24.01 -14.96
CA GLU A 156 -5.60 -24.26 -16.33
C GLU A 156 -4.45 -24.49 -17.31
N SER A 157 -3.22 -24.68 -16.82
CA SER A 157 -2.00 -24.80 -17.62
C SER A 157 -1.81 -23.60 -18.56
N HIS A 158 -2.13 -22.41 -18.07
CA HIS A 158 -2.03 -21.17 -18.83
C HIS A 158 -1.23 -20.11 -18.08
N PHE A 159 -0.14 -19.67 -18.71
CA PHE A 159 0.68 -18.56 -18.24
C PHE A 159 0.34 -17.31 -19.03
N ILE A 160 0.10 -16.21 -18.34
CA ILE A 160 -0.27 -14.94 -18.97
C ILE A 160 0.98 -14.12 -19.27
N GLY A 161 1.11 -13.69 -20.53
CA GLY A 161 2.19 -12.84 -20.98
C GLY A 161 3.51 -13.59 -21.22
N GLU A 162 4.61 -12.85 -21.17
CA GLU A 162 5.94 -13.39 -21.43
C GLU A 162 6.63 -13.82 -20.13
N VAL A 163 7.17 -15.04 -20.12
CA VAL A 163 7.93 -15.57 -18.97
C VAL A 163 9.11 -14.66 -18.60
N GLN A 164 9.80 -14.10 -19.60
CA GLN A 164 10.94 -13.22 -19.34
C GLN A 164 10.53 -11.95 -18.60
N TYR A 165 9.37 -11.37 -18.92
CA TYR A 165 8.84 -10.20 -18.21
C TYR A 165 8.61 -10.52 -16.72
N ALA A 166 7.99 -11.66 -16.41
CA ALA A 166 7.79 -12.07 -15.02
C ALA A 166 9.11 -12.30 -14.27
N LEU A 167 10.11 -12.90 -14.93
CA LEU A 167 11.45 -13.08 -14.35
C LEU A 167 12.15 -11.73 -14.10
N ASP A 168 12.02 -10.78 -15.00
CA ASP A 168 12.60 -9.44 -14.85
C ASP A 168 11.96 -8.69 -13.67
N GLU A 169 10.63 -8.81 -13.50
CA GLU A 169 9.92 -8.23 -12.36
C GLU A 169 10.33 -8.88 -11.03
N LEU A 170 10.46 -10.21 -10.98
CA LEU A 170 11.00 -10.91 -9.81
C LEU A 170 12.44 -10.49 -9.50
N ALA A 171 13.27 -10.24 -10.51
CA ALA A 171 14.62 -9.74 -10.31
C ALA A 171 14.63 -8.33 -9.69
N ARG A 172 13.69 -7.45 -10.07
CA ARG A 172 13.51 -6.13 -9.45
C ARG A 172 13.07 -6.24 -8.00
N ALA A 173 12.12 -7.12 -7.69
CA ALA A 173 11.71 -7.42 -6.31
C ALA A 173 12.89 -7.95 -5.47
N GLN A 174 13.68 -8.88 -6.01
CA GLN A 174 14.88 -9.40 -5.35
C GLN A 174 15.90 -8.29 -5.04
N ALA A 175 16.14 -7.38 -5.99
CA ALA A 175 17.06 -6.26 -5.79
C ALA A 175 16.59 -5.33 -4.67
N LEU A 176 15.28 -5.06 -4.58
CA LEU A 176 14.69 -4.28 -3.49
C LEU A 176 14.81 -4.99 -2.14
N ILE A 177 14.59 -6.30 -2.06
CA ILE A 177 14.76 -7.07 -0.83
C ILE A 177 16.21 -7.06 -0.37
N THR A 178 17.14 -7.30 -1.30
CA THR A 178 18.58 -7.36 -1.01
C THR A 178 19.14 -6.01 -0.55
N GLY A 179 18.58 -4.91 -1.07
CA GLY A 179 18.98 -3.55 -0.69
C GLY A 179 18.34 -3.01 0.60
N ALA A 180 17.64 -3.84 1.37
CA ALA A 180 16.93 -3.40 2.58
C ALA A 180 17.86 -3.24 3.79
N THR A 181 17.59 -2.22 4.60
CA THR A 181 18.27 -2.01 5.89
C THR A 181 17.69 -2.89 7.01
N GLU A 182 16.44 -3.32 6.87
CA GLU A 182 15.67 -4.13 7.83
C GLU A 182 15.10 -5.38 7.12
N PRO A 183 15.96 -6.34 6.70
CA PRO A 183 15.54 -7.49 5.90
C PRO A 183 14.49 -8.38 6.60
N GLU A 184 14.52 -8.43 7.94
CA GLU A 184 13.55 -9.19 8.75
C GLU A 184 12.11 -8.71 8.54
N ARG A 185 11.91 -7.42 8.24
CA ARG A 185 10.58 -6.87 7.96
C ARG A 185 10.04 -7.31 6.59
N LEU A 186 10.93 -7.78 5.71
CA LEU A 186 10.60 -8.23 4.35
C LEU A 186 10.54 -9.76 4.23
N GLN A 187 10.65 -10.50 5.34
CA GLN A 187 10.74 -11.96 5.31
C GLN A 187 9.55 -12.64 4.60
N HIS A 188 8.33 -12.11 4.78
CA HIS A 188 7.14 -12.62 4.09
C HIS A 188 7.25 -12.41 2.57
N LEU A 189 7.59 -11.20 2.12
CA LEU A 189 7.78 -10.88 0.69
C LEU A 189 8.92 -11.67 0.06
N HIS A 190 9.99 -11.93 0.81
CA HIS A 190 11.07 -12.79 0.35
C HIS A 190 10.60 -14.24 0.19
N THR A 191 9.74 -14.73 1.08
CA THR A 191 9.15 -16.07 0.96
C THR A 191 8.23 -16.17 -0.25
N GLU A 192 7.40 -15.14 -0.50
CA GLU A 192 6.55 -15.06 -1.69
C GLU A 192 7.37 -14.98 -2.99
N LEU A 193 8.43 -14.19 -3.00
CA LEU A 193 9.37 -14.11 -4.14
C LEU A 193 9.91 -15.51 -4.50
N LEU A 194 10.42 -16.25 -3.51
CA LEU A 194 10.95 -17.60 -3.72
C LEU A 194 9.87 -18.55 -4.24
N ALA A 195 8.64 -18.46 -3.72
CA ALA A 195 7.52 -19.27 -4.20
C ALA A 195 7.20 -19.00 -5.68
N TYR A 196 7.18 -17.72 -6.11
CA TYR A 196 6.98 -17.38 -7.53
C TYR A 196 8.15 -17.81 -8.41
N GLN A 197 9.39 -17.71 -7.91
CA GLN A 197 10.58 -18.20 -8.64
C GLN A 197 10.50 -19.71 -8.89
N ASP A 198 10.14 -20.49 -7.87
CA ASP A 198 9.95 -21.95 -7.99
C ASP A 198 8.81 -22.28 -8.96
N LEU A 199 7.67 -21.60 -8.83
CA LEU A 199 6.51 -21.81 -9.69
C LEU A 199 6.80 -21.52 -11.16
N ILE A 200 7.50 -20.41 -11.46
CA ILE A 200 7.90 -20.05 -12.82
C ILE A 200 8.97 -21.00 -13.37
N ALA A 201 9.93 -21.43 -12.55
CA ALA A 201 10.94 -22.40 -12.95
C ALA A 201 10.30 -23.74 -13.36
N ASP A 202 9.34 -24.21 -12.56
CA ASP A 202 8.56 -25.41 -12.85
C ASP A 202 7.71 -25.24 -14.12
N TRP A 203 7.09 -24.07 -14.32
CA TRP A 203 6.37 -23.76 -15.56
C TRP A 203 7.28 -23.81 -16.79
N ILE A 204 8.49 -23.25 -16.71
CA ILE A 204 9.49 -23.33 -17.79
C ILE A 204 9.87 -24.78 -18.09
N ALA A 205 10.06 -25.59 -17.04
CA ALA A 205 10.40 -27.00 -17.20
C ALA A 205 9.27 -27.78 -17.90
N TYR A 206 8.03 -27.61 -17.43
CA TYR A 206 6.83 -28.16 -18.07
C TYR A 206 6.70 -27.74 -19.54
N SER A 207 6.88 -26.44 -19.82
CA SER A 207 6.67 -25.87 -21.17
C SER A 207 7.64 -26.41 -22.23
N ARG A 208 8.80 -26.97 -21.84
CA ARG A 208 9.76 -27.57 -22.77
C ARG A 208 9.29 -28.91 -23.34
N ALA A 209 8.52 -29.66 -22.57
CA ALA A 209 8.01 -30.98 -22.94
C ALA A 209 6.69 -31.26 -22.19
N PRO A 210 5.59 -30.56 -22.56
CA PRO A 210 4.37 -30.64 -21.80
C PRO A 210 3.74 -32.04 -21.91
N SER A 211 3.37 -32.59 -20.76
CA SER A 211 2.61 -33.84 -20.65
C SER A 211 1.56 -33.68 -19.55
N GLY A 212 0.29 -33.96 -19.88
CA GLY A 212 -0.82 -33.66 -18.99
C GLY A 212 -1.01 -32.15 -18.75
N SER A 213 -1.79 -31.82 -17.74
CA SER A 213 -1.92 -30.44 -17.26
C SER A 213 -0.71 -30.06 -16.40
N PHE A 214 -0.41 -28.76 -16.28
CA PHE A 214 0.65 -28.27 -15.40
C PHE A 214 0.47 -28.74 -13.94
N PRO A 215 -0.75 -28.70 -13.33
CA PRO A 215 -0.94 -29.26 -11.99
C PRO A 215 -0.64 -30.75 -11.88
N GLN A 216 -0.97 -31.52 -12.92
CA GLN A 216 -0.66 -32.95 -12.96
C GLN A 216 0.85 -33.18 -13.04
N TRP A 217 1.53 -32.46 -13.93
CA TRP A 217 2.99 -32.49 -14.03
C TRP A 217 3.66 -32.12 -12.69
N CYS A 218 3.18 -31.07 -12.01
CA CYS A 218 3.66 -30.69 -10.69
C CYS A 218 3.49 -31.81 -9.67
N ALA A 219 2.31 -32.44 -9.62
CA ALA A 219 2.06 -33.57 -8.72
C ALA A 219 3.00 -34.75 -8.99
N ASP A 220 3.25 -35.07 -10.26
CA ASP A 220 4.18 -36.13 -10.68
C ASP A 220 5.64 -35.81 -10.28
N GLN A 221 6.00 -34.52 -10.19
CA GLN A 221 7.28 -34.05 -9.67
C GLN A 221 7.32 -33.87 -8.13
N GLY A 222 6.24 -34.21 -7.42
CA GLY A 222 6.15 -34.01 -5.96
C GLY A 222 6.05 -32.54 -5.53
N ARG A 223 5.63 -31.66 -6.43
CA ARG A 223 5.40 -30.22 -6.18
C ARG A 223 3.96 -29.99 -5.76
N THR A 224 3.77 -29.11 -4.78
CA THR A 224 2.45 -28.73 -4.29
C THR A 224 2.29 -27.23 -4.34
N TYR A 225 1.41 -26.76 -5.22
CA TYR A 225 1.03 -25.35 -5.35
C TYR A 225 -0.45 -25.17 -5.02
N THR A 226 -0.76 -24.06 -4.36
CA THR A 226 -2.14 -23.65 -4.10
C THR A 226 -2.55 -22.68 -5.19
N TYR A 227 -3.63 -23.01 -5.89
CA TYR A 227 -4.21 -22.12 -6.92
C TYR A 227 -5.45 -21.40 -6.36
N PRO A 228 -5.68 -20.12 -6.71
CA PRO A 228 -6.87 -19.40 -6.28
C PRO A 228 -8.16 -20.08 -6.77
N ALA A 229 -9.19 -20.16 -5.91
CA ALA A 229 -10.50 -20.64 -6.33
C ALA A 229 -11.15 -19.64 -7.30
N LYS A 230 -11.46 -20.07 -8.53
CA LYS A 230 -12.15 -19.24 -9.53
C LYS A 230 -13.65 -19.43 -9.45
N TYR A 231 -14.39 -18.33 -9.31
CA TYR A 231 -15.85 -18.29 -9.44
C TYR A 231 -16.22 -17.71 -10.81
N TYR A 232 -16.63 -18.58 -11.73
CA TYR A 232 -17.16 -18.16 -13.02
C TYR A 232 -18.63 -17.75 -12.86
N TYR A 233 -18.91 -16.44 -12.93
CA TYR A 233 -20.28 -15.96 -13.09
C TYR A 233 -20.76 -16.31 -14.51
N ARG A 234 -21.83 -17.10 -14.59
CA ARG A 234 -22.51 -17.48 -15.84
C ARG A 234 -23.52 -16.42 -16.25
#